data_AF-A0A0D6E6G2-F1
#
_entry.id   AF-A0A0D6E6G2-F1
#
_cell.length_a   1.000
_cell.length_b   1.000
_cell.length_c   1.000
_cell.angle_alpha   90.00
_cell.angle_beta   90.00
_cell.angle_gamma   90.00
#
_symmetry.space_group_name_H-M   'P 1'
#
loop_
_entity.id
_entity.type
_entity.pdbx_description
1 polymer ?
#
loop_
_entity_poly.entity_id
_entity_poly.type
_entity_poly.pdbx_seq_one_letter_code
_entity_poly.pdbx_strand_id
1 'polypeptide(L)'
;MKSSIKFITMLFLVLLLSGCSKEEREANRLYRSLMEDISEIDALENDASISDKLAVYSQARYKLERIRTRYAATKKGKEILENPTFSSGQSAEDILSEALSLEDRASEELSENQIKLIIISAISTPEIRNHRLESHGVSLARQGNIEEAKAILPDLLNSLSKAIVQLEIAKAYYQEDDIEAAKSISLEAHDKISQYNLNENICSTVSCDNEEARKRLVETELRRFRIELYSS
;
A
#
# COMPACT_ATOMS: atom_id res chain seq x y z
N MET A 1 32.96 -0.33 -47.54
CA MET A 1 33.35 -0.69 -46.15
C MET A 1 33.38 0.49 -45.16
N LYS A 2 33.86 1.70 -45.51
CA LYS A 2 33.88 2.84 -44.55
C LYS A 2 32.51 3.41 -44.16
N SER A 3 31.47 3.23 -44.98
CA SER A 3 30.11 3.76 -44.69
C SER A 3 29.34 2.91 -43.68
N SER A 4 29.53 1.58 -43.73
CA SER A 4 28.85 0.61 -42.85
C SER A 4 29.28 0.73 -41.38
N ILE A 5 30.54 1.09 -41.13
CA ILE A 5 31.09 1.28 -39.78
C ILE A 5 30.47 2.51 -39.11
N LYS A 6 30.25 3.60 -39.86
CA LYS A 6 29.61 4.82 -39.34
C LYS A 6 28.14 4.60 -38.97
N PHE A 7 27.44 3.75 -39.74
CA PHE A 7 26.05 3.42 -39.47
C PHE A 7 25.91 2.57 -38.19
N ILE A 8 26.83 1.61 -37.97
CA ILE A 8 26.84 0.77 -36.76
C ILE A 8 27.22 1.57 -35.52
N THR A 9 28.23 2.46 -35.58
CA THR A 9 28.57 3.32 -34.44
C THR A 9 27.48 4.35 -34.12
N MET A 10 26.78 4.88 -35.12
CA MET A 10 25.65 5.77 -34.90
C MET A 10 24.44 5.02 -34.30
N LEU A 11 24.18 3.77 -34.71
CA LEU A 11 23.13 2.93 -34.13
C LEU A 11 23.42 2.56 -32.66
N PHE A 12 24.69 2.27 -32.34
CA PHE A 12 25.13 2.04 -30.95
C PHE A 12 25.05 3.32 -30.10
N LEU A 13 25.38 4.48 -30.66
CA LEU A 13 25.20 5.75 -29.95
C LEU A 13 23.72 6.08 -29.70
N VAL A 14 22.82 5.76 -30.64
CA VAL A 14 21.37 5.95 -30.45
C VAL A 14 20.81 4.97 -29.41
N LEU A 15 21.31 3.74 -29.32
CA LEU A 15 20.98 2.79 -28.24
C LEU A 15 21.56 3.18 -26.87
N LEU A 16 22.70 3.87 -26.85
CA LEU A 16 23.31 4.44 -25.63
C LEU A 16 22.64 5.76 -25.20
N LEU A 17 22.00 6.48 -26.13
CA LEU A 17 21.30 7.75 -25.90
C LEU A 17 19.77 7.58 -25.72
N SER A 18 19.22 6.39 -25.99
CA SER A 18 17.79 6.09 -25.84
C SER A 18 17.44 5.75 -24.40
N GLY A 19 17.34 6.78 -23.56
CA GLY A 19 16.45 6.84 -22.41
C GLY A 19 16.80 5.96 -21.20
N CYS A 20 16.87 6.56 -20.01
CA CYS A 20 16.65 5.83 -18.76
C CYS A 20 15.45 4.88 -18.95
N SER A 21 15.68 3.58 -18.72
CA SER A 21 14.62 2.56 -18.78
C SER A 21 13.45 2.99 -17.90
N LYS A 22 12.25 2.44 -18.14
CA LYS A 22 11.10 2.72 -17.26
C LYS A 22 11.45 2.47 -15.79
N GLU A 23 12.17 1.38 -15.51
CA GLU A 23 12.66 1.02 -14.19
C GLU A 23 13.63 2.07 -13.63
N GLU A 24 14.59 2.55 -14.42
CA GLU A 24 15.53 3.59 -14.00
C GLU A 24 14.81 4.91 -13.67
N ARG A 25 13.78 5.28 -14.45
CA ARG A 25 12.97 6.47 -14.16
C ARG A 25 12.16 6.32 -12.88
N GLU A 26 11.54 5.16 -12.66
CA GLU A 26 10.80 4.87 -11.44
C GLU A 26 11.70 4.85 -10.21
N ALA A 27 12.87 4.20 -10.29
CA ALA A 27 13.87 4.18 -9.23
C ALA A 27 14.35 5.59 -8.87
N ASN A 28 14.64 6.43 -9.87
CA ASN A 28 15.04 7.82 -9.64
C ASN A 28 13.93 8.70 -9.04
N ARG A 29 12.66 8.44 -9.39
CA ARG A 29 11.51 9.12 -8.76
C ARG A 29 11.37 8.69 -7.30
N LEU A 30 11.45 7.38 -7.05
CA LEU A 30 11.34 6.82 -5.70
C LEU A 30 12.49 7.29 -4.80
N TYR A 31 13.71 7.33 -5.32
CA TYR A 31 14.87 7.87 -4.61
C TYR A 31 14.71 9.34 -4.24
N ARG A 32 14.20 10.18 -5.15
CA ARG A 32 13.95 11.60 -4.85
C ARG A 32 12.93 11.77 -3.73
N SER A 33 11.83 11.03 -3.78
CA SER A 33 10.84 11.01 -2.71
C SER A 33 11.39 10.44 -1.40
N LEU A 34 12.32 9.49 -1.44
CA LEU A 34 13.04 9.03 -0.24
C LEU A 34 13.90 10.14 0.37
N MET A 35 14.54 11.00 -0.44
CA MET A 35 15.33 12.13 0.09
C MET A 35 14.44 13.17 0.77
N GLU A 36 13.19 13.33 0.33
CA GLU A 36 12.20 14.18 1.00
C GLU A 36 11.87 13.60 2.39
N ASP A 37 11.60 12.29 2.49
CA ASP A 37 11.36 11.64 3.78
C ASP A 37 12.56 11.73 4.72
N ILE A 38 13.78 11.58 4.19
CA ILE A 38 15.00 11.70 5.01
C ILE A 38 15.15 13.13 5.52
N SER A 39 14.84 14.13 4.69
CA SER A 39 14.81 15.52 5.15
C SER A 39 13.73 15.76 6.22
N GLU A 40 12.61 15.05 6.15
CA GLU A 40 11.57 15.10 7.17
C GLU A 40 12.03 14.42 8.46
N ILE A 41 12.70 13.27 8.37
CA ILE A 41 13.36 12.60 9.51
C ILE A 41 14.36 13.52 10.18
N ASP A 42 15.21 14.20 9.39
CA ASP A 42 16.22 15.13 9.89
C ASP A 42 15.59 16.34 10.61
N ALA A 43 14.35 16.67 10.26
CA ALA A 43 13.57 17.76 10.87
C ALA A 43 12.67 17.30 12.03
N LEU A 44 12.56 16.00 12.30
CA LEU A 44 11.74 15.50 13.41
C LEU A 44 12.34 15.94 14.74
N GLU A 45 11.54 16.68 15.50
CA GLU A 45 11.91 17.10 16.85
C GLU A 45 11.88 15.90 17.82
N ASN A 46 12.69 15.97 18.87
CA ASN A 46 12.82 14.88 19.85
C ASN A 46 11.49 14.59 20.56
N ASP A 47 10.62 15.58 20.71
CA ASP A 47 9.30 15.50 21.34
C ASP A 47 8.15 15.22 20.35
N ALA A 48 8.44 15.00 19.06
CA ALA A 48 7.43 14.53 18.11
C ALA A 48 6.80 13.21 18.59
N SER A 49 5.50 13.06 18.34
CA SER A 49 4.74 11.90 18.81
C SER A 49 5.28 10.59 18.21
N ILE A 50 5.12 9.48 18.93
CA ILE A 50 5.56 8.17 18.43
C ILE A 50 4.85 7.80 17.11
N SER A 51 3.60 8.23 16.94
CA SER A 51 2.83 8.05 15.71
C SER A 51 3.45 8.80 14.53
N ASP A 52 3.85 10.06 14.72
CA ASP A 52 4.47 10.87 13.65
C ASP A 52 5.82 10.29 13.25
N LYS A 53 6.65 9.93 14.23
CA LYS A 53 7.94 9.27 13.99
C LYS A 53 7.75 7.97 13.23
N LEU A 54 6.84 7.10 13.69
CA LEU A 54 6.55 5.83 13.04
C LEU A 54 6.07 6.04 11.59
N ALA A 55 5.23 7.04 11.33
CA ALA A 55 4.72 7.34 9.99
C ALA A 55 5.86 7.69 9.03
N VAL A 56 6.71 8.67 9.37
CA VAL A 56 7.78 9.15 8.49
C VAL A 56 8.83 8.05 8.27
N TYR A 57 9.27 7.36 9.33
CA TYR A 57 10.22 6.26 9.21
C TYR A 57 9.67 5.09 8.39
N SER A 58 8.36 4.78 8.51
CA SER A 58 7.72 3.76 7.69
C SER A 58 7.69 4.12 6.20
N GLN A 59 7.53 5.41 5.86
CA GLN A 59 7.60 5.87 4.47
C GLN A 59 9.02 5.66 3.90
N ALA A 60 10.03 6.10 4.64
CA ALA A 60 11.43 5.95 4.25
C ALA A 60 11.81 4.48 4.11
N ARG A 61 11.45 3.65 5.11
CA ARG A 61 11.64 2.19 5.09
C ARG A 61 11.03 1.56 3.85
N TYR A 62 9.76 1.84 3.55
CA TYR A 62 9.09 1.29 2.39
C TYR A 62 9.82 1.62 1.08
N LYS A 63 10.25 2.88 0.91
CA LYS A 63 10.96 3.34 -0.29
C LYS A 63 12.35 2.69 -0.37
N LEU A 64 13.09 2.60 0.73
CA LEU A 64 14.38 1.93 0.82
C LEU A 64 14.28 0.45 0.43
N GLU A 65 13.39 -0.31 1.06
CA GLU A 65 13.17 -1.73 0.77
C GLU A 65 12.81 -1.94 -0.70
N ARG A 66 11.94 -1.10 -1.26
CA ARG A 66 11.53 -1.20 -2.66
C ARG A 66 12.66 -0.86 -3.63
N ILE A 67 13.50 0.13 -3.33
CA ILE A 67 14.71 0.42 -4.14
C ILE A 67 15.69 -0.75 -4.08
N ARG A 68 15.94 -1.30 -2.88
CA ARG A 68 16.87 -2.43 -2.65
C ARG A 68 16.42 -3.73 -3.30
N THR A 69 15.11 -3.96 -3.41
CA THR A 69 14.55 -5.21 -3.92
C THR A 69 14.15 -5.09 -5.38
N ARG A 70 13.07 -4.35 -5.66
CA ARG A 70 12.47 -4.25 -6.99
C ARG A 70 13.35 -3.53 -8.00
N TYR A 71 14.14 -2.55 -7.54
CA TYR A 71 14.98 -1.73 -8.40
C TYR A 71 16.48 -1.97 -8.18
N ALA A 72 16.87 -3.10 -7.57
CA ALA A 72 18.25 -3.44 -7.21
C ALA A 72 19.26 -3.27 -8.36
N ALA A 73 18.85 -3.60 -9.59
CA ALA A 73 19.71 -3.56 -10.77
C ALA A 73 19.93 -2.14 -11.34
N THR A 74 19.12 -1.16 -10.93
CA THR A 74 19.22 0.24 -11.37
C THR A 74 20.42 0.94 -10.72
N LYS A 75 20.83 2.11 -11.23
CA LYS A 75 21.93 2.88 -10.61
C LYS A 75 21.63 3.21 -9.15
N LYS A 76 20.41 3.70 -8.87
CA LYS A 76 19.97 4.03 -7.50
C LYS A 76 19.78 2.80 -6.62
N GLY A 77 19.36 1.68 -7.19
CA GLY A 77 19.33 0.39 -6.49
C GLY A 77 20.70 0.00 -5.94
N LYS A 78 21.73 0.06 -6.78
CA LYS A 78 23.11 -0.23 -6.40
C LYS A 78 23.64 0.74 -5.35
N GLU A 79 23.43 2.04 -5.54
CA GLU A 79 23.84 3.06 -4.56
C GLU A 79 23.24 2.78 -3.17
N ILE A 80 21.95 2.43 -3.07
CA ILE A 80 21.31 2.12 -1.78
C ILE A 80 21.80 0.78 -1.19
N LEU A 81 22.13 -0.21 -2.02
CA LEU A 81 22.68 -1.50 -1.57
C LEU A 81 24.09 -1.37 -0.99
N GLU A 82 24.85 -0.36 -1.40
CA GLU A 82 26.15 0.00 -0.81
C GLU A 82 26.02 0.66 0.58
N ASN A 83 24.80 0.77 1.10
CA ASN A 83 24.46 1.37 2.39
C ASN A 83 25.00 2.81 2.54
N PRO A 84 24.51 3.75 1.72
CA PRO A 84 25.03 5.10 1.69
C PRO A 84 24.65 5.83 2.97
N THR A 85 25.53 6.75 3.38
CA THR A 85 25.25 7.73 4.44
C THR A 85 24.55 8.95 3.85
N PHE A 86 23.46 9.39 4.49
CA PHE A 86 22.68 10.56 4.10
C PHE A 86 23.10 11.84 4.85
N SER A 87 22.39 12.95 4.61
CA SER A 87 22.71 14.30 5.10
C SER A 87 22.93 14.38 6.61
N SER A 88 22.17 13.62 7.39
CA SER A 88 22.25 13.58 8.86
C SER A 88 23.31 12.61 9.42
N GLY A 89 24.07 11.95 8.56
CA GLY A 89 25.03 10.92 8.99
C GLY A 89 24.41 9.54 9.23
N GLN A 90 23.08 9.42 9.12
CA GLN A 90 22.39 8.12 9.14
C GLN A 90 22.61 7.37 7.83
N SER A 91 22.89 6.07 7.91
CA SER A 91 22.91 5.17 6.76
C SER A 91 21.52 4.62 6.44
N ALA A 92 21.38 4.01 5.26
CA ALA A 92 20.16 3.29 4.90
C ALA A 92 19.81 2.17 5.90
N GLU A 93 20.80 1.50 6.49
CA GLU A 93 20.58 0.49 7.52
C GLU A 93 20.15 1.08 8.86
N ASP A 94 20.66 2.26 9.22
CA ASP A 94 20.24 2.95 10.45
C ASP A 94 18.77 3.33 10.38
N ILE A 95 18.30 3.84 9.23
CA ILE A 95 16.89 4.17 9.02
C ILE A 95 16.00 2.92 9.11
N LEU A 96 16.42 1.80 8.50
CA LEU A 96 15.65 0.56 8.56
C LEU A 96 15.60 -0.01 9.99
N SER A 97 16.71 0.03 10.71
CA SER A 97 16.81 -0.44 12.10
C SER A 97 15.96 0.43 13.03
N GLU A 98 16.02 1.75 12.85
CA GLU A 98 15.24 2.69 13.66
C GLU A 98 13.75 2.58 13.37
N ALA A 99 13.34 2.35 12.12
CA ALA A 99 11.93 2.08 11.78
C ALA A 99 11.39 0.85 12.53
N LEU A 100 12.15 -0.25 12.61
CA LEU A 100 11.77 -1.44 13.37
C LEU A 100 11.74 -1.17 14.89
N SER A 101 12.72 -0.45 15.42
CA SER A 101 12.75 -0.02 16.82
C SER A 101 11.58 0.91 17.19
N LEU A 102 11.13 1.74 16.26
CA LEU A 102 9.93 2.57 16.44
C LEU A 102 8.66 1.72 16.49
N GLU A 103 8.56 0.63 15.73
CA GLU A 103 7.42 -0.29 15.83
C GLU A 103 7.33 -0.92 17.23
N ASP A 104 8.47 -1.37 17.76
CA ASP A 104 8.55 -1.94 19.11
C ASP A 104 8.17 -0.90 20.18
N ARG A 105 8.73 0.31 20.12
CA ARG A 105 8.38 1.40 21.07
C ARG A 105 6.94 1.87 20.93
N ALA A 106 6.41 1.93 19.70
CA ALA A 106 5.01 2.29 19.47
C ALA A 106 4.05 1.33 20.15
N SER A 107 4.43 0.07 20.37
CA SER A 107 3.60 -0.91 21.08
C SER A 107 3.36 -0.57 22.56
N GLU A 108 4.16 0.35 23.14
CA GLU A 108 3.97 0.86 24.51
C GLU A 108 2.81 1.86 24.59
N GLU A 109 2.44 2.51 23.47
CA GLU A 109 1.46 3.61 23.43
C GLU A 109 0.27 3.34 22.50
N LEU A 110 0.46 2.52 21.47
CA LEU A 110 -0.50 2.25 20.40
C LEU A 110 -0.84 0.76 20.35
N SER A 111 -2.08 0.46 19.99
CA SER A 111 -2.48 -0.92 19.69
C SER A 111 -1.81 -1.44 18.41
N GLU A 112 -1.68 -2.76 18.31
CA GLU A 112 -1.14 -3.42 17.11
C GLU A 112 -1.86 -2.99 15.82
N ASN A 113 -3.17 -2.76 15.90
CA ASN A 113 -3.99 -2.30 14.78
C ASN A 113 -3.66 -0.87 14.36
N GLN A 114 -3.47 0.04 15.33
CA GLN A 114 -3.06 1.41 15.03
C GLN A 114 -1.67 1.46 14.39
N ILE A 115 -0.72 0.68 14.91
CA ILE A 115 0.63 0.56 14.34
C ILE A 115 0.55 0.05 12.89
N LYS A 116 -0.19 -1.03 12.64
CA LYS A 116 -0.38 -1.57 11.29
C LYS A 116 -1.00 -0.55 10.34
N LEU A 117 -2.02 0.20 10.80
CA LEU A 117 -2.65 1.23 9.98
C LEU A 117 -1.66 2.35 9.60
N ILE A 118 -0.86 2.83 10.55
CA ILE A 118 0.18 3.84 10.29
C ILE A 118 1.18 3.33 9.25
N ILE A 119 1.69 2.11 9.41
CA ILE A 119 2.66 1.51 8.48
C ILE A 119 2.05 1.33 7.08
N ILE A 120 0.82 0.85 6.99
CA ILE A 120 0.15 0.66 5.69
C ILE A 120 -0.10 2.02 5.03
N SER A 121 -0.54 3.02 5.78
CA SER A 121 -0.80 4.38 5.28
C SER A 121 0.45 5.07 4.77
N ALA A 122 1.62 4.74 5.33
CA ALA A 122 2.93 5.20 4.86
C ALA A 122 3.35 4.64 3.48
N ILE A 123 2.65 3.63 2.95
CA ILE A 123 2.95 3.09 1.62
C ILE A 123 2.61 4.13 0.55
N SER A 124 3.63 4.61 -0.17
CA SER A 124 3.47 5.69 -1.16
C SER A 124 2.81 5.25 -2.47
N THR A 125 2.72 3.95 -2.75
CA THR A 125 2.08 3.42 -3.97
C THR A 125 0.61 3.12 -3.72
N PRO A 126 -0.32 3.89 -4.29
CA PRO A 126 -1.74 3.83 -3.94
C PRO A 126 -2.37 2.45 -4.11
N GLU A 127 -2.00 1.71 -5.15
CA GLU A 127 -2.53 0.37 -5.44
C GLU A 127 -2.10 -0.63 -4.37
N ILE A 128 -0.83 -0.58 -3.95
CA ILE A 128 -0.29 -1.45 -2.90
C ILE A 128 -0.88 -1.07 -1.54
N ARG A 129 -0.98 0.23 -1.24
CA ARG A 129 -1.59 0.73 -0.01
C ARG A 129 -3.04 0.26 0.10
N ASN A 130 -3.83 0.49 -0.95
CA ASN A 130 -5.24 0.09 -0.98
C ASN A 130 -5.40 -1.42 -0.80
N HIS A 131 -4.60 -2.23 -1.50
CA HIS A 131 -4.64 -3.69 -1.35
C HIS A 131 -4.31 -4.16 0.07
N ARG A 132 -3.32 -3.53 0.73
CA ARG A 132 -2.97 -3.85 2.12
C ARG A 132 -4.04 -3.38 3.11
N LEU A 133 -4.63 -2.20 2.91
CA LEU A 133 -5.75 -1.72 3.72
C LEU A 133 -6.95 -2.67 3.61
N GLU A 134 -7.30 -3.09 2.39
CA GLU A 134 -8.38 -4.06 2.17
C GLU A 134 -8.11 -5.36 2.93
N SER A 135 -6.92 -5.93 2.77
CA SER A 135 -6.52 -7.17 3.46
C SER A 135 -6.56 -7.02 4.98
N HIS A 136 -6.12 -5.86 5.50
CA HIS A 136 -6.15 -5.57 6.92
C HIS A 136 -7.59 -5.45 7.45
N GLY A 137 -8.46 -4.71 6.75
CA GLY A 137 -9.88 -4.57 7.12
C GLY A 137 -10.63 -5.90 7.08
N VAL A 138 -10.38 -6.73 6.07
CA VAL A 138 -10.91 -8.10 6.02
C VAL A 138 -10.45 -8.93 7.23
N SER A 139 -9.16 -8.85 7.58
CA SER A 139 -8.62 -9.58 8.73
C SER A 139 -9.26 -9.13 10.04
N LEU A 140 -9.46 -7.84 10.23
CA LEU A 140 -10.08 -7.28 11.43
C LEU A 140 -11.53 -7.73 11.57
N ALA A 141 -12.32 -7.62 10.49
CA ALA A 141 -13.71 -8.04 10.50
C ALA A 141 -13.84 -9.53 10.84
N ARG A 142 -13.00 -10.39 10.25
CA ARG A 142 -12.99 -11.84 10.52
C ARG A 142 -12.58 -12.21 11.95
N GLN A 143 -11.91 -11.31 12.66
CA GLN A 143 -11.52 -11.49 14.06
C GLN A 143 -12.58 -10.95 15.04
N GLY A 144 -13.67 -10.34 14.54
CA GLY A 144 -14.67 -9.66 15.37
C GLY A 144 -14.28 -8.22 15.77
N ASN A 145 -13.19 -7.67 15.24
CA ASN A 145 -12.77 -6.29 15.48
C ASN A 145 -13.53 -5.35 14.53
N ILE A 146 -14.85 -5.26 14.73
CA ILE A 146 -15.78 -4.65 13.77
C ILE A 146 -15.55 -3.15 13.62
N GLU A 147 -15.37 -2.41 14.72
CA GLU A 147 -15.20 -0.95 14.68
C GLU A 147 -13.86 -0.56 14.06
N GLU A 148 -12.79 -1.31 14.31
CA GLU A 148 -11.49 -1.11 13.65
C GLU A 148 -11.56 -1.43 12.15
N ALA A 149 -12.30 -2.48 11.76
CA ALA A 149 -12.52 -2.78 10.35
C ALA A 149 -13.30 -1.65 9.64
N LYS A 150 -14.31 -1.07 10.30
CA LYS A 150 -15.06 0.08 9.78
C LYS A 150 -14.19 1.32 9.64
N ALA A 151 -13.27 1.55 10.58
CA ALA A 151 -12.36 2.68 10.56
C ALA A 151 -11.44 2.70 9.32
N ILE A 152 -11.24 1.57 8.64
CA ILE A 152 -10.43 1.48 7.41
C ILE A 152 -11.20 1.96 6.16
N LEU A 153 -12.54 1.94 6.17
CA LEU A 153 -13.37 2.22 4.99
C LEU A 153 -13.12 3.61 4.35
N PRO A 154 -12.89 4.70 5.11
CA PRO A 154 -12.56 6.01 4.54
C PRO A 154 -11.26 6.02 3.73
N ASP A 155 -10.27 5.22 4.14
CA ASP A 155 -8.92 5.21 3.55
C ASP A 155 -8.80 4.31 2.31
N LEU A 156 -9.78 3.43 2.09
CA LEU A 156 -9.88 2.65 0.85
C LEU A 156 -10.20 3.57 -0.33
N LEU A 157 -9.51 3.36 -1.45
CA LEU A 157 -9.50 4.27 -2.59
C LEU A 157 -10.46 3.85 -3.71
N ASN A 158 -10.90 2.59 -3.74
CA ASN A 158 -11.78 2.07 -4.78
C ASN A 158 -13.03 1.41 -4.19
N SER A 159 -14.10 1.36 -5.00
CA SER A 159 -15.42 0.91 -4.54
C SER A 159 -15.47 -0.60 -4.29
N LEU A 160 -14.71 -1.40 -5.05
CA LEU A 160 -14.65 -2.86 -4.88
C LEU A 160 -14.02 -3.25 -3.54
N SER A 161 -12.90 -2.64 -3.16
CA SER A 161 -12.26 -2.87 -1.87
C SER A 161 -13.16 -2.49 -0.70
N LYS A 162 -13.90 -1.37 -0.81
CA LYS A 162 -14.91 -0.99 0.20
C LYS A 162 -16.00 -2.05 0.33
N ALA A 163 -16.55 -2.51 -0.79
CA ALA A 163 -17.58 -3.55 -0.79
C ALA A 163 -17.08 -4.86 -0.17
N ILE A 164 -15.82 -5.26 -0.43
CA ILE A 164 -15.20 -6.45 0.15
C ILE A 164 -15.11 -6.34 1.67
N VAL A 165 -14.57 -5.23 2.18
CA VAL A 165 -14.43 -5.02 3.63
C VAL A 165 -15.80 -4.92 4.29
N GLN A 166 -16.76 -4.18 3.70
CA GLN A 166 -18.13 -4.09 4.21
C GLN A 166 -18.85 -5.45 4.23
N LEU A 167 -18.66 -6.31 3.22
CA LEU A 167 -19.22 -7.66 3.24
C LEU A 167 -18.71 -8.47 4.44
N GLU A 168 -17.42 -8.40 4.74
CA GLU A 168 -16.85 -9.12 5.89
C GLU A 168 -17.29 -8.51 7.23
N ILE A 169 -17.42 -7.19 7.32
CA ILE A 169 -18.02 -6.49 8.48
C ILE A 169 -19.46 -6.95 8.70
N ALA A 170 -20.26 -7.06 7.63
CA ALA A 170 -21.65 -7.51 7.72
C ALA A 170 -21.73 -8.97 8.21
N LYS A 171 -20.83 -9.84 7.73
CA LYS A 171 -20.71 -11.22 8.23
C LYS A 171 -20.32 -11.25 9.71
N ALA A 172 -19.45 -10.35 10.16
CA ALA A 172 -19.04 -10.26 11.56
C ALA A 172 -20.22 -9.82 12.47
N TYR A 173 -20.97 -8.77 12.09
CA TYR A 173 -22.18 -8.37 12.83
C TYR A 173 -23.21 -9.51 12.93
N TYR A 174 -23.38 -10.27 11.84
CA TYR A 174 -24.27 -11.43 11.83
C TYR A 174 -23.80 -12.53 12.80
N GLN A 175 -22.50 -12.75 12.94
CA GLN A 175 -21.94 -13.70 13.92
C GLN A 175 -22.12 -13.25 15.38
N GLU A 176 -22.28 -11.94 15.60
CA GLU A 176 -22.58 -11.34 16.91
C GLU A 176 -24.09 -11.16 17.16
N ASP A 177 -24.95 -11.78 16.33
CA ASP A 177 -26.41 -11.69 16.38
C ASP A 177 -26.97 -10.26 16.16
N ASP A 178 -26.18 -9.30 15.67
CA ASP A 178 -26.65 -7.96 15.27
C ASP A 178 -27.13 -7.97 13.81
N ILE A 179 -28.32 -8.56 13.63
CA ILE A 179 -28.92 -8.78 12.31
C ILE A 179 -29.22 -7.46 11.58
N GLU A 180 -29.65 -6.42 12.29
CA GLU A 180 -30.02 -5.15 11.66
C GLU A 180 -28.77 -4.37 11.20
N ALA A 181 -27.69 -4.37 11.99
CA ALA A 181 -26.40 -3.83 11.53
C ALA A 181 -25.87 -4.63 10.32
N ALA A 182 -25.94 -5.96 10.37
CA ALA A 182 -25.52 -6.82 9.27
C ALA A 182 -26.29 -6.54 7.96
N LYS A 183 -27.62 -6.37 8.05
CA LYS A 183 -28.45 -5.96 6.90
C LYS A 183 -28.05 -4.60 6.37
N SER A 184 -27.87 -3.59 7.24
CA SER A 184 -27.50 -2.24 6.82
C SER A 184 -26.17 -2.22 6.08
N ILE A 185 -25.13 -2.82 6.66
CA ILE A 185 -23.80 -2.85 6.05
C ILE A 185 -23.80 -3.68 4.77
N SER A 186 -24.55 -4.79 4.72
CA SER A 186 -24.69 -5.58 3.49
C SER A 186 -25.35 -4.80 2.35
N LEU A 187 -26.27 -3.88 2.64
CA LEU A 187 -26.88 -3.00 1.64
C LEU A 187 -25.85 -1.97 1.13
N GLU A 188 -25.08 -1.35 2.03
CA GLU A 188 -24.01 -0.42 1.62
C GLU A 188 -22.96 -1.10 0.72
N ALA A 189 -22.56 -2.33 1.06
CA ALA A 189 -21.65 -3.13 0.24
C ALA A 189 -22.23 -3.37 -1.16
N HIS A 190 -23.54 -3.62 -1.25
CA HIS A 190 -24.24 -3.81 -2.52
C HIS A 190 -24.28 -2.51 -3.36
N ASP A 191 -24.45 -1.36 -2.72
CA ASP A 191 -24.40 -0.07 -3.41
C ASP A 191 -22.99 0.22 -3.94
N LYS A 192 -21.95 -0.07 -3.14
CA LYS A 192 -20.55 0.10 -3.58
C LYS A 192 -20.18 -0.81 -4.75
N ILE A 193 -20.55 -2.09 -4.72
CA ILE A 193 -20.24 -3.01 -5.83
C ILE A 193 -20.98 -2.63 -7.11
N SER A 194 -22.20 -2.08 -6.98
CA SER A 194 -23.00 -1.61 -8.12
C SER A 194 -22.40 -0.36 -8.76
N GLN A 195 -21.81 0.53 -7.95
CA GLN A 195 -21.11 1.74 -8.42
C GLN A 195 -19.74 1.44 -9.01
N TYR A 196 -19.12 0.31 -8.66
CA TYR A 196 -17.76 -0.02 -9.10
C TYR A 196 -17.65 -0.17 -10.62
N ASN A 197 -16.73 0.62 -11.19
CA ASN A 197 -16.36 0.61 -12.60
C ASN A 197 -14.95 0.02 -12.78
N LEU A 198 -14.77 -0.88 -13.75
CA LEU A 198 -13.46 -1.46 -14.10
C LEU A 198 -12.42 -0.42 -14.55
N ASN A 199 -12.86 0.81 -14.86
CA ASN A 199 -12.01 1.95 -15.21
C ASN A 199 -11.68 2.86 -14.00
N GLU A 200 -11.98 2.47 -12.77
CA GLU A 200 -11.51 3.22 -11.60
C GLU A 200 -9.97 3.35 -11.62
N ASN A 201 -9.45 4.54 -11.27
CA ASN A 201 -8.02 4.87 -11.41
C ASN A 201 -7.09 4.01 -10.54
N ILE A 202 -7.63 3.33 -9.52
CA ILE A 202 -6.89 2.49 -8.58
C ILE A 202 -7.65 1.19 -8.45
N CYS A 203 -6.97 0.08 -8.75
CA CYS A 203 -7.56 -1.25 -8.67
C CYS A 203 -7.49 -1.80 -7.24
N SER A 204 -8.29 -2.83 -6.97
CA SER A 204 -8.29 -3.53 -5.68
C SER A 204 -7.07 -4.46 -5.50
N THR A 205 -6.37 -4.79 -6.60
CA THR A 205 -5.11 -5.54 -6.62
C THR A 205 -3.92 -4.70 -7.09
N VAL A 206 -2.71 -5.19 -6.81
CA VAL A 206 -1.44 -4.53 -7.21
C VAL A 206 -1.24 -4.52 -8.73
N SER A 207 -1.76 -5.51 -9.46
CA SER A 207 -1.59 -5.62 -10.92
C SER A 207 -2.83 -5.27 -11.73
N CYS A 208 -3.95 -4.92 -11.07
CA CYS A 208 -5.26 -4.76 -11.71
C CYS A 208 -5.78 -6.00 -12.44
N ASP A 209 -5.11 -7.15 -12.29
CA ASP A 209 -5.53 -8.37 -12.94
C ASP A 209 -6.75 -8.94 -12.25
N ASN A 210 -7.69 -9.46 -13.03
CA ASN A 210 -8.87 -10.17 -12.55
C ASN A 210 -9.87 -9.34 -11.72
N GLU A 211 -9.84 -8.01 -11.77
CA GLU A 211 -10.81 -7.14 -11.06
C GLU A 211 -12.27 -7.51 -11.39
N GLU A 212 -12.55 -7.85 -12.65
CA GLU A 212 -13.89 -8.29 -13.06
C GLU A 212 -14.29 -9.63 -12.39
N ALA A 213 -13.36 -10.59 -12.32
CA ALA A 213 -13.62 -11.85 -11.65
C ALA A 213 -13.83 -11.65 -10.14
N ARG A 214 -13.03 -10.79 -9.51
CA ARG A 214 -13.19 -10.41 -8.10
C ARG A 214 -14.55 -9.76 -7.86
N LYS A 215 -14.96 -8.82 -8.71
CA LYS A 215 -16.29 -8.19 -8.65
C LYS A 215 -17.40 -9.23 -8.66
N ARG A 216 -17.38 -10.15 -9.62
CA ARG A 216 -18.41 -11.21 -9.74
C ARG A 216 -18.46 -12.12 -8.52
N LEU A 217 -17.30 -12.42 -7.92
CA LEU A 217 -17.23 -13.22 -6.70
C LEU A 217 -17.90 -12.49 -5.54
N VAL A 218 -17.59 -11.22 -5.34
CA VAL A 218 -18.19 -10.39 -4.27
C VAL A 218 -19.69 -10.21 -4.47
N GLU A 219 -20.15 -9.97 -5.71
CA GLU A 219 -21.58 -9.91 -6.03
C GLU A 219 -22.31 -11.22 -5.69
N THR A 220 -21.68 -12.35 -6.00
CA THR A 220 -22.24 -13.68 -5.70
C THR A 220 -22.32 -13.91 -4.20
N GLU A 221 -21.26 -13.57 -3.46
CA GLU A 221 -21.25 -13.70 -2.01
C GLU A 221 -22.27 -12.79 -1.33
N LEU A 222 -22.38 -11.53 -1.75
CA LEU A 222 -23.40 -10.60 -1.24
C LEU A 222 -24.82 -11.14 -1.45
N ARG A 223 -25.10 -11.70 -2.63
CA ARG A 223 -26.42 -12.32 -2.90
C ARG A 223 -26.68 -13.52 -1.99
N ARG A 224 -25.69 -14.39 -1.81
CA ARG A 224 -25.82 -15.57 -0.93
C ARG A 224 -26.05 -15.14 0.52
N PHE A 225 -25.22 -14.22 1.01
CA PHE A 225 -25.30 -13.74 2.39
C PHE A 225 -26.61 -13.00 2.67
N ARG A 226 -27.14 -12.26 1.68
CA ARG A 226 -28.47 -11.66 1.79
C ARG A 226 -29.57 -12.70 1.92
N ILE A 227 -29.50 -13.83 1.23
CA ILE A 227 -30.52 -14.90 1.39
C ILE A 227 -30.48 -15.42 2.84
N GLU A 228 -29.29 -15.63 3.38
CA GLU A 228 -29.07 -16.07 4.75
C GLU A 228 -29.65 -15.06 5.77
N LEU A 229 -29.29 -13.79 5.67
CA LEU A 229 -29.74 -12.71 6.57
C LEU A 229 -31.25 -12.53 6.68
N TYR A 230 -32.00 -12.87 5.63
CA TYR A 230 -33.45 -12.71 5.58
C TYR A 230 -34.20 -14.04 5.80
N SER A 231 -33.46 -15.13 6.00
CA SER A 231 -34.00 -16.44 6.39
C SER A 231 -33.88 -16.72 7.89
N SER A 232 -33.03 -15.97 8.58
CA SER A 232 -32.81 -15.97 10.03
C SER A 232 -33.79 -15.04 10.74
#